data_AF-A0A2H9L8T6-F1
#
_entry.id   AF-A0A2H9L8T6-F1
#
_cell.length_a   1.000
_cell.length_b   1.000
_cell.length_c   1.000
_cell.angle_alpha   90.00
_cell.angle_beta   90.00
_cell.angle_gamma   90.00
#
_symmetry.space_group_name_H-M   'P 1'
#
loop_
_entity.id
_entity.type
_entity.pdbx_description
1 polymer ?
#
loop_
_entity_poly.entity_id
_entity_poly.type
_entity_poly.pdbx_seq_one_letter_code
_entity_poly.pdbx_strand_id
1 'polypeptide(L)'
;MGLANIIKKLLYFGCIDPCDLMRAFVAVDIDEAVRRRLVAAQEQLAATGADLKLVEPPNIHVTMKFLGEVPEDKIRGSKKP
;
A
#
# COMPACT_ATOMS: atom_id res chain seq x y z
N MET A 1 -17.22 -14.65 10.96
CA MET A 1 -16.18 -13.76 11.55
C MET A 1 -15.17 -13.43 10.45
N GLY A 2 -15.60 -12.76 9.37
CA GLY A 2 -14.84 -12.76 8.12
C GLY A 2 -15.26 -11.67 7.13
N LEU A 3 -15.38 -10.43 7.62
CA LEU A 3 -15.63 -9.25 6.77
C LEU A 3 -14.72 -8.07 7.16
N ALA A 4 -13.64 -8.32 7.90
CA ALA A 4 -12.66 -7.28 8.20
C ALA A 4 -11.61 -7.23 7.08
N ASN A 5 -11.37 -6.04 6.54
CA ASN A 5 -10.24 -5.64 5.68
C ASN A 5 -10.43 -5.59 4.16
N ILE A 6 -11.65 -5.30 3.66
CA ILE A 6 -11.80 -5.00 2.22
C ILE A 6 -11.30 -3.60 1.85
N ILE A 7 -11.19 -2.64 2.78
CA ILE A 7 -10.75 -1.28 2.44
C ILE A 7 -9.96 -0.66 3.58
N LYS A 8 -8.62 -0.59 3.43
CA LYS A 8 -7.78 0.60 3.71
C LYS A 8 -6.31 0.20 3.83
N LYS A 9 -5.57 0.39 2.73
CA LYS A 9 -4.20 0.87 2.84
C LYS A 9 -4.04 2.08 1.95
N LEU A 10 -4.34 3.25 2.53
CA LEU A 10 -3.93 4.53 1.96
C LEU A 10 -2.44 4.66 2.29
N LEU A 11 -1.58 4.33 1.34
CA LEU A 11 -0.15 4.57 1.48
C LEU A 11 0.10 6.06 1.27
N TYR A 12 0.48 6.72 2.36
CA TYR A 12 0.79 8.14 2.41
C TYR A 12 2.19 8.39 1.85
N PHE A 13 2.27 9.18 0.77
CA PHE A 13 3.50 9.86 0.35
C PHE A 13 3.13 11.33 0.18
N GLY A 14 3.38 12.14 1.22
CA GLY A 14 3.03 13.56 1.23
C GLY A 14 3.98 14.39 0.36
N CYS A 15 3.40 15.31 -0.44
CA CYS A 15 4.10 16.47 -0.99
C CYS A 15 3.72 17.72 -0.18
N ILE A 16 4.69 18.60 0.04
CA ILE A 16 4.55 19.91 0.68
C ILE A 16 4.32 20.91 -0.44
N ASP A 17 3.10 20.96 -0.99
CA ASP A 17 2.70 21.96 -1.98
C ASP A 17 1.30 22.50 -1.61
N PRO A 18 0.98 23.78 -1.88
CA PRO A 18 -0.26 24.45 -1.44
C PRO A 18 -1.55 23.95 -2.13
N CYS A 19 -1.49 22.83 -2.86
CA CYS A 19 -2.62 22.11 -3.42
C CYS A 19 -2.55 20.69 -2.86
N ASP A 20 -3.47 20.32 -1.97
CA ASP A 20 -3.48 19.03 -1.27
C ASP A 20 -3.81 17.84 -2.21
N LEU A 21 -3.04 17.64 -3.28
CA LEU A 21 -3.17 16.51 -4.20
C LEU A 21 -2.28 15.35 -3.73
N MET A 22 -2.84 14.15 -3.65
CA MET A 22 -2.14 12.94 -3.23
C MET A 22 -2.28 11.82 -4.23
N ARG A 23 -1.21 11.03 -4.41
CA ARG A 23 -1.30 9.80 -5.22
C ARG A 23 -2.03 8.72 -4.42
N ALA A 24 -3.19 8.30 -4.92
CA ALA A 24 -4.02 7.31 -4.27
C ALA A 24 -4.21 6.06 -5.15
N PHE A 25 -4.47 4.94 -4.48
CA PHE A 25 -4.85 3.68 -5.12
C PHE A 25 -5.69 2.84 -4.14
N VAL A 26 -6.38 1.85 -4.69
CA VAL A 26 -7.14 0.85 -3.93
C VAL A 26 -6.30 -0.43 -3.90
N ALA A 27 -6.10 -0.96 -2.70
CA ALA A 27 -5.33 -2.18 -2.49
C ALA A 27 -6.02 -3.11 -1.49
N VAL A 28 -5.74 -4.40 -1.67
CA VAL A 28 -6.10 -5.46 -0.73
C VAL A 28 -4.85 -5.84 0.04
N ASP A 29 -4.97 -5.87 1.37
CA ASP A 29 -3.89 -6.33 2.22
C ASP A 29 -3.74 -7.85 2.10
N ILE A 30 -2.52 -8.34 2.28
CA ILE A 30 -2.23 -9.78 2.23
C ILE A 30 -2.16 -10.36 3.64
N ASP A 31 -2.57 -11.61 3.77
CA ASP A 31 -2.47 -12.33 5.03
C ASP A 31 -1.01 -12.48 5.50
N GLU A 32 -0.80 -12.47 6.81
CA GLU A 32 0.52 -12.58 7.42
C GLU A 32 1.28 -13.85 7.01
N ALA A 33 0.60 -14.98 6.82
CA ALA A 33 1.25 -16.21 6.36
C ALA A 33 1.82 -16.06 4.95
N VAL A 34 1.11 -15.33 4.08
CA VAL A 34 1.58 -15.01 2.73
C VAL A 34 2.72 -14.01 2.79
N ARG A 35 2.59 -12.95 3.61
CA ARG A 35 3.64 -11.94 3.81
C ARG A 35 4.96 -12.58 4.23
N ARG A 36 4.93 -13.49 5.21
CA ARG A 36 6.14 -14.22 5.67
C ARG A 36 6.81 -15.04 4.57
N ARG A 37 6.02 -15.73 3.73
CA ARG A 37 6.57 -16.49 2.59
C ARG A 37 7.22 -15.56 1.55
N LEU A 38 6.63 -14.39 1.32
CA LEU A 38 7.22 -13.39 0.42
C LEU A 38 8.52 -12.82 0.99
N VAL A 39 8.60 -12.54 2.30
CA VAL A 39 9.85 -12.10 2.94
C VAL A 39 10.96 -13.15 2.77
N ALA A 40 10.66 -14.43 3.00
CA ALA A 40 11.64 -15.49 2.79
C ALA A 40 12.12 -15.56 1.32
N ALA A 41 11.22 -15.34 0.35
CA ALA A 41 11.61 -15.27 -1.06
C ALA A 41 12.45 -14.01 -1.36
N GLN A 42 12.13 -12.86 -0.76
CA GLN A 42 12.92 -11.63 -0.86
C GLN A 42 14.34 -11.83 -0.32
N GLU A 43 14.52 -12.56 0.78
CA GLU A 43 15.84 -12.90 1.34
C GLU A 43 16.66 -13.75 0.36
N GLN A 44 16.03 -14.75 -0.28
CA GLN A 44 16.69 -15.56 -1.31
C GLN A 44 17.12 -14.70 -2.52
N LEU A 45 16.29 -13.75 -2.94
CA LEU A 45 16.63 -12.82 -4.02
C LEU A 45 17.76 -11.87 -3.63
N ALA A 46 17.73 -11.33 -2.41
CA ALA A 46 18.80 -10.46 -1.90
C ALA A 46 20.15 -11.20 -1.85
N ALA A 47 20.15 -12.48 -1.50
CA ALA A 47 21.36 -13.30 -1.44
C ALA A 47 22.03 -13.53 -2.82
N THR A 48 21.33 -13.25 -3.93
CA THR A 48 21.91 -13.36 -5.29
C THR A 48 22.92 -12.25 -5.60
N GLY A 49 22.93 -11.16 -4.83
CA GLY A 49 23.77 -9.99 -5.12
C GLY A 49 23.27 -9.13 -6.29
N ALA A 50 22.08 -9.40 -6.82
CA ALA A 50 21.44 -8.54 -7.81
C ALA A 50 21.09 -7.16 -7.20
N ASP A 51 21.20 -6.11 -8.01
CA ASP A 51 20.80 -4.76 -7.62
C ASP A 51 19.27 -4.64 -7.57
N LEU A 52 18.70 -4.92 -6.37
CA LEU A 52 17.26 -5.00 -6.13
C LEU A 52 16.84 -4.01 -5.04
N LYS A 53 15.81 -3.21 -5.33
CA LYS A 53 15.11 -2.42 -4.32
C LYS A 53 13.86 -3.17 -3.85
N LEU A 54 13.99 -3.88 -2.72
CA LEU A 54 12.91 -4.66 -2.13
C LEU A 54 11.91 -3.77 -1.40
N VAL A 55 10.62 -4.09 -1.55
CA VAL A 55 9.54 -3.43 -0.80
C VAL A 55 9.52 -3.93 0.63
N GLU A 56 9.43 -3.01 1.60
CA GLU A 56 9.36 -3.35 3.02
C GLU A 56 8.15 -4.25 3.32
N PRO A 57 8.28 -5.25 4.21
CA PRO A 57 7.22 -6.20 4.53
C PRO A 57 5.85 -5.57 4.80
N PRO A 58 5.70 -4.51 5.62
CA PRO A 58 4.39 -3.91 5.84
C PRO A 58 3.79 -3.32 4.55
N ASN A 59 4.61 -2.86 3.60
CA ASN A 59 4.15 -2.21 2.39
C ASN A 59 3.75 -3.19 1.28
N ILE A 60 3.94 -4.50 1.47
CA ILE A 60 3.46 -5.51 0.52
C ILE A 60 1.93 -5.58 0.57
N HIS A 61 1.32 -5.40 -0.60
CA HIS A 61 -0.13 -5.47 -0.82
C HIS A 61 -0.39 -5.78 -2.30
N VAL A 62 -1.63 -6.12 -2.65
CA VAL A 62 -2.05 -6.23 -4.05
C VAL A 62 -2.82 -4.98 -4.45
N THR A 63 -2.28 -4.20 -5.38
CA THR A 63 -2.99 -3.04 -5.93
C THR A 63 -4.08 -3.50 -6.90
N MET A 64 -5.32 -3.06 -6.66
CA MET A 64 -6.47 -3.33 -7.52
C MET A 64 -6.67 -2.25 -8.56
N LYS A 65 -6.53 -0.98 -8.17
CA LYS A 65 -6.77 0.16 -9.05
C LYS A 65 -5.97 1.38 -8.62
N PHE A 66 -5.26 1.99 -9.57
CA PHE A 66 -4.65 3.30 -9.37
C PHE A 66 -5.69 4.40 -9.57
N LEU A 67 -5.73 5.37 -8.67
CA LEU A 67 -6.60 6.54 -8.75
C LEU A 67 -5.85 7.79 -9.24
N GLY A 68 -4.52 7.74 -9.26
CA GLY A 68 -3.69 8.89 -9.65
C GLY A 68 -3.69 9.96 -8.56
N GLU A 69 -3.57 11.21 -8.96
CA GLU A 69 -3.61 12.36 -8.05
C GLU A 69 -5.06 12.68 -7.67
N VAL A 70 -5.32 12.71 -6.38
CA VAL A 70 -6.65 12.94 -5.80
C VAL A 70 -6.53 14.05 -4.75
N PRO A 71 -7.41 15.06 -4.77
CA PRO A 71 -7.48 16.05 -3.70
C PRO A 71 -7.74 15.44 -2.32
N GLU A 72 -7.08 15.93 -1.28
CA GLU A 72 -7.15 15.41 0.08
C GLU A 72 -8.55 15.53 0.69
N ASP A 73 -9.27 16.59 0.36
CA ASP A 73 -10.66 16.82 0.76
C ASP A 73 -11.60 15.71 0.25
N LYS A 74 -11.32 15.13 -0.93
CA LYS A 74 -12.06 13.99 -1.48
C LYS A 74 -11.81 12.68 -0.72
N ILE A 75 -10.68 12.56 -0.04
CA ILE A 75 -10.34 11.40 0.78
C ILE A 75 -10.86 11.56 2.22
N ARG A 76 -10.84 12.78 2.76
CA ARG A 76 -11.34 13.09 4.12
C ARG A 76 -12.88 13.02 4.24
N GLY A 77 -13.61 13.11 3.13
CA GLY A 77 -15.07 13.08 3.08
C GLY A 77 -15.70 11.69 2.96
N SER A 78 -15.87 10.96 4.07
CA SER A 78 -16.93 9.93 4.25
C SER A 78 -16.99 9.32 5.67
N LYS A 79 -16.73 10.11 6.72
CA LYS A 79 -17.35 9.84 8.02
C LYS A 79 -18.63 10.67 8.11
N LYS A 80 -19.73 10.14 7.54
CA LYS A 80 -21.06 10.56 7.96
C LYS A 80 -21.27 10.00 9.38
N PRO A 81 -21.73 10.80 10.36
CA PRO A 81 -22.02 10.31 11.71
C PRO A 81 -23.02 9.15 11.69
#